data_AF-A0A934G7N7-F1
#
_entry.id   AF-A0A934G7N7-F1
#
_cell.length_a   1.000
_cell.length_b   1.000
_cell.length_c   1.000
_cell.angle_alpha   90.00
_cell.angle_beta   90.00
_cell.angle_gamma   90.00
#
_symmetry.space_group_name_H-M   'P 1'
#
loop_
_entity.id
_entity.type
_entity.pdbx_description
1 polymer ?
#
loop_
_entity_poly.entity_id
_entity_poly.type
_entity_poly.pdbx_seq_one_letter_code
_entity_poly.pdbx_strand_id
1 'polypeptide(L)'
;MFESGFKANKPIKEFSTWLLIGTATIAAFFITNADKLLPFITQTGFLTCGAFLCASCLFGLVSRMCALRCEIQIEAGEAVRKTFAEHLAKHQDEEKKIKESAGVCGITLETGIRIERVLSEFLKPLPRWVTWIVNRQLKKHMNNPQIGYLPVIKGLQWQGMFALLQALLFLGFLIAGFVFAASL
;
A
#
# COMPACT_ATOMS: atom_id res chain seq x y z
N MET A 1 1.77 -7.24 15.91
CA MET A 1 3.09 -7.31 15.23
C MET A 1 3.00 -6.90 13.75
N PHE A 2 1.99 -7.33 12.98
CA PHE A 2 1.80 -6.86 11.59
C PHE A 2 1.28 -5.42 11.50
N GLU A 3 0.39 -5.00 12.41
CA GLU A 3 -0.10 -3.61 12.50
C GLU A 3 1.02 -2.58 12.77
N SER A 4 2.03 -2.95 13.56
CA SER A 4 3.21 -2.10 13.75
C SER A 4 4.04 -1.97 12.47
N GLY A 5 4.06 -2.99 11.60
CA GLY A 5 4.69 -2.91 10.28
C GLY A 5 3.97 -1.95 9.34
N PHE A 6 2.65 -1.79 9.47
CA PHE A 6 1.87 -0.84 8.67
C PHE A 6 2.19 0.62 8.99
N LYS A 7 2.62 0.91 10.23
CA LYS A 7 3.10 2.25 10.61
C LYS A 7 4.35 2.65 9.83
N ALA A 8 5.14 1.69 9.32
CA ALA A 8 6.30 1.97 8.48
C ALA A 8 5.92 2.42 7.05
N ASN A 9 4.67 2.21 6.60
CA ASN A 9 4.22 2.69 5.30
C ASN A 9 4.31 4.21 5.19
N LYS A 10 3.87 4.94 6.23
CA LYS A 10 3.83 6.40 6.27
C LYS A 10 5.21 7.05 6.05
N PRO A 11 6.27 6.71 6.81
CA PRO A 11 7.59 7.30 6.58
C PRO A 11 8.19 6.91 5.23
N ILE A 12 7.95 5.69 4.73
CA ILE A 12 8.44 5.26 3.40
C ILE A 12 7.77 6.08 2.29
N LYS A 13 6.45 6.31 2.41
CA LYS A 13 5.67 7.14 1.48
C LYS A 13 6.14 8.59 1.50
N GLU A 14 6.35 9.17 2.68
CA GLU A 14 6.87 10.53 2.83
C GLU A 14 8.27 10.65 2.21
N PHE A 15 9.19 9.73 2.53
CA PHE A 15 10.53 9.69 1.95
C PHE A 15 10.51 9.63 0.41
N SER A 16 9.76 8.67 -0.18
CA SER A 16 9.66 8.53 -1.63
C SER A 16 9.02 9.76 -2.29
N THR A 17 8.08 10.41 -1.60
CA THR A 17 7.45 11.65 -2.08
C THR A 17 8.42 12.83 -2.09
N TRP A 18 9.14 13.05 -0.98
CA TRP A 18 10.18 14.09 -0.91
C TRP A 18 11.27 13.87 -1.94
N LEU A 19 11.73 12.62 -2.08
CA LEU A 19 12.72 12.25 -3.09
C LEU A 19 12.18 12.50 -4.51
N LEU A 20 10.91 12.19 -4.78
CA LEU A 20 10.31 12.40 -6.11
C LEU A 20 10.21 13.90 -6.44
N ILE A 21 9.79 14.73 -5.48
CA ILE A 21 9.76 16.19 -5.64
C ILE A 21 11.18 16.72 -5.89
N GLY A 22 12.17 16.25 -5.12
CA GLY A 22 13.57 16.58 -5.32
C GLY A 22 14.08 16.19 -6.71
N THR A 23 13.82 14.95 -7.15
CA THR A 23 14.22 14.45 -8.47
C THR A 23 13.55 15.23 -9.60
N ALA A 24 12.28 15.59 -9.47
CA ALA A 24 11.55 16.37 -10.47
C ALA A 24 12.08 17.80 -10.58
N THR A 25 12.42 18.41 -9.43
CA THR A 25 13.01 19.75 -9.36
C THR A 25 14.39 19.75 -10.02
N ILE A 26 15.23 18.76 -9.69
CA ILE A 26 16.57 18.61 -10.29
C ILE A 26 16.47 18.31 -11.78
N ALA A 27 15.54 17.48 -12.22
CA ALA A 27 15.30 17.22 -13.63
C ALA A 27 14.86 18.48 -14.38
N ALA A 28 13.98 19.30 -13.79
CA ALA A 28 13.60 20.58 -14.36
C ALA A 28 14.81 21.51 -14.50
N PHE A 29 15.62 21.65 -13.45
CA PHE A 29 16.86 22.44 -13.49
C PHE A 29 17.86 21.92 -14.52
N PHE A 30 17.97 20.59 -14.65
CA PHE A 30 18.86 19.93 -15.59
C PHE A 30 18.47 20.22 -17.04
N ILE A 31 17.16 20.22 -17.33
CA ILE A 31 16.63 20.56 -18.66
C ILE A 31 16.76 22.07 -18.93
N THR A 32 16.40 22.94 -18.00
CA THR A 32 16.44 24.40 -18.22
C THR A 32 17.86 24.95 -18.35
N ASN A 33 18.85 24.25 -17.81
CA ASN A 33 20.27 24.63 -17.88
C ASN A 33 21.08 23.73 -18.80
N ALA A 34 20.44 23.02 -19.74
CA ALA A 34 21.13 22.11 -20.66
C ALA A 34 22.28 22.79 -21.40
N ASP A 35 22.07 24.00 -21.93
CA ASP A 35 23.09 24.76 -22.67
C ASP A 35 24.33 25.08 -21.83
N LYS A 36 24.16 25.24 -20.51
CA LYS A 36 25.26 25.52 -19.57
C LYS A 36 25.95 24.27 -19.08
N LEU A 37 25.24 23.13 -19.04
CA LEU A 37 25.74 21.85 -18.52
C LEU A 37 26.43 21.00 -19.58
N LEU A 38 26.00 21.10 -20.84
CA LEU A 38 26.60 20.41 -21.99
C LEU A 38 28.13 20.58 -22.09
N PRO A 39 28.72 21.78 -21.91
CA PRO A 39 30.17 21.94 -21.98
C PRO A 39 30.93 21.28 -20.82
N PHE A 40 30.28 20.98 -19.68
CA PHE A 40 30.94 20.39 -18.50
C PHE A 40 30.74 18.87 -18.35
N ILE A 41 29.68 18.31 -18.95
CA ILE A 41 29.32 16.90 -18.76
C ILE A 41 29.41 16.11 -20.09
N THR A 42 29.61 16.82 -21.22
CA THR A 42 29.56 16.26 -22.57
C THR A 42 28.15 15.71 -22.93
N GLN A 43 27.85 15.59 -24.23
CA GLN A 43 26.55 15.11 -24.72
C GLN A 43 26.19 13.71 -24.21
N THR A 44 27.18 12.82 -24.09
CA THR A 44 27.01 11.46 -23.58
C THR A 44 26.64 11.45 -22.10
N GLY A 45 27.35 12.22 -21.28
CA GLY A 45 27.05 12.36 -19.86
C GLY A 45 25.66 12.96 -19.63
N PHE A 46 25.27 13.98 -20.41
CA PHE A 46 23.95 14.61 -20.29
C PHE A 46 22.81 13.61 -20.52
N LEU A 47 22.92 12.78 -21.56
CA LEU A 47 21.93 11.74 -21.86
C LEU A 47 21.87 10.66 -20.78
N THR A 48 23.02 10.19 -20.28
CA THR A 48 23.04 9.18 -19.21
C THR A 48 22.46 9.68 -17.90
N CYS A 49 22.81 10.91 -17.49
CA CYS A 49 22.26 11.56 -16.30
C CYS A 49 20.75 11.79 -16.43
N GLY A 50 20.28 12.25 -17.60
CA GLY A 50 18.86 12.39 -17.90
C GLY A 50 18.11 11.06 -17.83
N ALA A 51 18.69 9.98 -18.38
CA ALA A 51 18.10 8.64 -18.31
C ALA A 51 17.95 8.13 -16.87
N PHE A 52 18.96 8.33 -16.01
CA PHE A 52 18.88 7.99 -14.60
C PHE A 52 17.79 8.77 -13.85
N LEU A 53 17.66 10.08 -14.12
CA LEU A 53 16.61 10.91 -13.53
C LEU A 53 15.21 10.47 -13.97
N CYS A 54 15.00 10.21 -15.26
CA CYS A 54 13.73 9.71 -15.78
C CYS A 54 13.36 8.35 -15.17
N ALA A 55 14.33 7.42 -15.08
CA ALA A 55 14.11 6.12 -14.45
C ALA A 55 13.76 6.28 -12.96
N SER A 56 14.47 7.14 -12.22
CA SER A 56 14.18 7.43 -10.81
C SER A 56 12.74 7.94 -10.63
N CYS A 57 12.29 8.88 -11.46
CA CYS A 57 10.90 9.38 -11.45
C CYS A 57 9.87 8.26 -11.68
N LEU A 58 10.10 7.37 -12.65
CA LEU A 58 9.18 6.25 -12.93
C LEU A 58 9.06 5.31 -11.72
N PHE A 59 10.18 4.94 -11.11
CA PHE A 59 10.15 4.08 -9.92
C PHE A 59 9.52 4.77 -8.71
N GLY A 60 9.72 6.09 -8.55
CA GLY A 60 9.03 6.85 -7.51
C GLY A 60 7.51 6.93 -7.71
N LEU A 61 7.04 7.03 -8.95
CA LEU A 61 5.60 6.96 -9.26
C LEU A 61 5.04 5.57 -8.95
N VAL A 62 5.74 4.49 -9.31
CA VAL A 62 5.32 3.11 -9.01
C VAL A 62 5.27 2.85 -7.50
N SER A 63 6.30 3.28 -6.77
CA SER A 63 6.33 3.25 -5.30
C SER A 63 5.09 3.94 -4.70
N ARG A 64 4.74 5.12 -5.21
CA ARG A 64 3.58 5.89 -4.74
C ARG A 64 2.25 5.21 -5.04
N MET A 65 2.11 4.58 -6.20
CA MET A 65 0.91 3.78 -6.52
C MET A 65 0.75 2.58 -5.59
N CYS A 66 1.85 1.89 -5.27
CA CYS A 66 1.84 0.79 -4.30
C CYS A 66 1.46 1.28 -2.90
N ALA A 67 2.04 2.39 -2.45
CA ALA A 67 1.73 3.00 -1.15
C ALA A 67 0.23 3.35 -1.01
N LEU A 68 -0.35 3.95 -2.06
CA LEU A 68 -1.76 4.33 -2.09
C LEU A 68 -2.69 3.12 -2.02
N ARG A 69 -2.34 2.03 -2.72
CA ARG A 69 -3.11 0.77 -2.62
C ARG A 69 -3.05 0.18 -1.21
N CYS A 70 -1.89 0.21 -0.56
CA CYS A 70 -1.73 -0.27 0.82
C CYS A 70 -2.54 0.58 1.80
N GLU A 71 -2.52 1.91 1.65
CA GLU A 71 -3.25 2.85 2.52
C GLU A 71 -4.77 2.63 2.43
N ILE A 72 -5.31 2.53 1.21
CA ILE A 72 -6.74 2.20 1.00
C ILE A 72 -7.11 0.88 1.67
N GLN A 73 -6.26 -0.14 1.58
CA GLN A 73 -6.52 -1.45 2.21
C GLN A 73 -6.50 -1.38 3.73
N ILE A 74 -5.57 -0.62 4.31
CA ILE A 74 -5.45 -0.44 5.77
C ILE A 74 -6.65 0.36 6.28
N GLU A 75 -6.97 1.50 5.67
CA GLU A 75 -8.09 2.35 6.10
C GLU A 75 -9.44 1.64 5.96
N ALA A 76 -9.67 0.94 4.85
CA ALA A 76 -10.88 0.13 4.68
C ALA A 76 -10.95 -1.00 5.70
N GLY A 77 -9.83 -1.67 5.98
CA GLY A 77 -9.76 -2.71 7.00
C GLY A 77 -10.03 -2.20 8.42
N GLU A 78 -9.48 -1.04 8.78
CA GLU A 78 -9.71 -0.40 10.07
C GLU A 78 -11.15 0.09 10.23
N ALA A 79 -11.73 0.70 9.19
CA ALA A 79 -13.12 1.14 9.20
C ALA A 79 -14.08 -0.04 9.40
N VAL A 80 -13.90 -1.11 8.62
CA VAL A 80 -14.69 -2.34 8.77
C VAL A 80 -14.53 -2.91 10.18
N ARG A 81 -13.30 -3.00 10.70
CA ARG A 81 -13.05 -3.55 12.04
C ARG A 81 -13.68 -2.73 13.15
N LYS A 82 -13.67 -1.39 13.06
CA LYS A 82 -14.34 -0.50 14.03
C LYS A 82 -15.85 -0.69 14.00
N THR A 83 -16.46 -0.61 12.82
CA THR A 83 -17.91 -0.78 12.67
C THR A 83 -18.39 -2.18 13.09
N PHE A 84 -17.61 -3.21 12.76
CA PHE A 84 -17.89 -4.58 13.21
C PHE A 84 -17.74 -4.73 14.72
N ALA A 85 -16.67 -4.19 15.33
CA ALA A 85 -16.48 -4.29 16.78
C ALA A 85 -17.63 -3.60 17.54
N GLU A 86 -18.10 -2.45 17.07
CA GLU A 86 -19.23 -1.73 17.68
C GLU A 86 -20.55 -2.51 17.54
N HIS A 87 -20.86 -3.05 16.37
CA HIS A 87 -22.08 -3.85 16.17
C HIS A 87 -22.02 -5.17 16.94
N LEU A 88 -20.85 -5.80 16.99
CA LEU A 88 -20.67 -7.09 17.65
C LEU A 88 -20.75 -6.94 19.17
N ALA A 89 -20.27 -5.84 19.75
CA ALA A 89 -20.46 -5.52 21.16
C ALA A 89 -21.96 -5.34 21.50
N LYS A 90 -22.71 -4.59 20.70
CA LYS A 90 -24.16 -4.42 20.88
C LYS A 90 -24.91 -5.74 20.77
N HIS A 91 -24.59 -6.56 19.77
CA HIS A 91 -25.19 -7.88 19.62
C HIS A 91 -24.83 -8.82 20.78
N GLN A 92 -23.61 -8.78 21.30
CA GLN A 92 -23.23 -9.59 22.46
C GLN A 92 -24.02 -9.19 23.72
N ASP A 93 -24.29 -7.90 23.92
CA ASP A 93 -25.09 -7.43 25.05
C ASP A 93 -26.58 -7.80 24.92
N GLU A 94 -27.12 -7.77 23.70
CA GLU A 94 -28.48 -8.25 23.41
C GLU A 94 -28.58 -9.77 23.55
N GLU A 95 -27.61 -10.52 23.05
CA GLU A 95 -27.56 -11.98 23.19
C GLU A 95 -27.49 -12.42 24.64
N LYS A 96 -26.76 -11.71 25.51
CA LYS A 96 -26.74 -11.99 26.95
C LYS A 96 -28.12 -11.84 27.57
N LYS A 97 -28.83 -10.73 27.29
CA LYS A 97 -30.20 -10.50 27.78
C LYS A 97 -31.18 -11.57 27.28
N ILE A 98 -31.04 -11.98 26.01
CA ILE A 98 -31.87 -13.01 25.40
C ILE A 98 -31.56 -14.39 25.99
N LYS A 99 -30.28 -14.72 26.24
CA LYS A 99 -29.88 -15.98 26.89
C LYS A 99 -30.32 -16.06 28.35
N GLU A 100 -30.22 -14.96 29.09
CA GLU A 100 -30.75 -14.88 30.45
C GLU A 100 -32.28 -15.10 30.45
N SER A 101 -33.00 -14.46 29.54
CA SER A 101 -34.45 -14.64 29.38
C SER A 101 -34.84 -16.06 28.91
N ALA A 102 -34.05 -16.66 28.02
CA ALA A 102 -34.26 -18.02 27.52
C ALA A 102 -33.90 -19.10 28.56
N GLY A 103 -32.90 -18.84 29.41
CA GLY A 103 -32.56 -19.68 30.54
C GLY A 103 -33.67 -19.75 31.59
N VAL A 104 -34.39 -18.64 31.81
CA VAL A 104 -35.61 -18.60 32.65
C VAL A 104 -36.73 -19.45 32.03
N CYS A 105 -36.80 -19.55 30.70
CA CYS A 105 -37.77 -20.40 29.98
C CYS A 105 -37.28 -21.83 29.67
N GLY A 106 -36.07 -22.22 30.10
CA GLY A 106 -35.52 -23.57 29.90
C GLY A 106 -35.12 -23.92 28.46
N ILE A 107 -34.89 -22.93 27.59
CA ILE A 107 -34.56 -23.15 26.17
C ILE A 107 -33.08 -22.86 25.91
N THR A 108 -32.35 -23.81 25.33
CA THR A 108 -30.95 -23.62 24.89
C THR A 108 -30.90 -22.97 23.51
N LEU A 109 -30.24 -21.81 23.41
CA LEU A 109 -30.17 -21.00 22.18
C LEU A 109 -28.71 -20.89 21.69
N GLU A 110 -28.44 -21.47 20.51
CA GLU A 110 -27.18 -21.29 19.79
C GLU A 110 -27.19 -19.96 19.01
N THR A 111 -26.86 -18.87 19.70
CA THR A 111 -26.72 -17.54 19.07
C THR A 111 -25.32 -17.37 18.49
N GLY A 112 -24.99 -18.16 17.48
CA GLY A 112 -23.76 -17.97 16.71
C GLY A 112 -23.99 -17.01 15.54
N ILE A 113 -23.20 -15.95 15.41
CA ILE A 113 -23.18 -15.11 14.20
C ILE A 113 -22.69 -15.95 13.02
N ARG A 114 -23.55 -16.17 12.03
CA ARG A 114 -23.21 -16.86 10.79
C ARG A 114 -22.51 -15.91 9.81
N ILE A 115 -21.18 -15.91 9.81
CA ILE A 115 -20.34 -15.04 8.97
C ILE A 115 -20.63 -15.23 7.48
N GLU A 116 -21.04 -16.43 7.06
CA GLU A 116 -21.42 -16.73 5.67
C GLU A 116 -22.65 -15.93 5.23
N ARG A 117 -23.63 -15.76 6.13
CA ARG A 117 -24.83 -14.97 5.87
C ARG A 117 -24.47 -13.49 5.71
N VAL A 118 -23.69 -12.96 6.65
CA VAL A 118 -23.20 -11.57 6.62
C VAL A 118 -22.43 -11.29 5.33
N LEU A 119 -21.54 -12.20 4.93
CA LEU A 119 -20.78 -12.06 3.69
C LEU A 119 -21.70 -12.09 2.45
N SER A 120 -22.69 -12.99 2.42
CA SER A 120 -23.63 -13.05 1.29
C SER A 120 -24.49 -11.79 1.15
N GLU A 121 -24.89 -11.17 2.27
CA GLU A 121 -25.62 -9.89 2.25
C GLU A 121 -24.71 -8.74 1.80
N PHE A 122 -23.47 -8.71 2.28
CA PHE A 122 -22.48 -7.71 1.86
C PHE A 122 -22.12 -7.81 0.37
N LEU A 123 -22.09 -9.01 -0.19
CA LEU A 123 -21.76 -9.25 -1.60
C LEU A 123 -22.95 -9.07 -2.56
N LYS A 124 -24.19 -9.00 -2.04
CA LYS A 124 -25.42 -8.85 -2.83
C LYS A 124 -25.48 -7.58 -3.72
N PRO A 125 -25.03 -6.40 -3.26
CA PRO A 125 -25.01 -5.19 -4.10
C PRO A 125 -23.84 -5.14 -5.08
N LEU A 126 -22.85 -6.03 -4.98
CA LEU A 126 -21.66 -6.00 -5.81
C LEU A 126 -21.89 -6.74 -7.14
N PRO A 127 -21.21 -6.32 -8.23
CA PRO A 127 -21.34 -6.99 -9.51
C PRO A 127 -20.74 -8.41 -9.45
N ARG A 128 -21.33 -9.34 -10.22
CA ARG A 128 -21.04 -10.78 -10.15
C ARG A 128 -19.56 -11.15 -10.31
N TRP A 129 -18.80 -10.36 -11.08
CA TRP A 129 -17.36 -10.58 -11.25
C TRP A 129 -16.57 -10.30 -9.96
N VAL A 130 -16.96 -9.28 -9.17
CA VAL A 130 -16.35 -9.00 -7.87
C VAL A 130 -16.67 -10.12 -6.89
N THR A 131 -17.94 -10.55 -6.83
CA THR A 131 -18.38 -11.68 -6.00
C THR A 131 -17.59 -12.95 -6.33
N TRP A 132 -17.33 -13.21 -7.62
CA TRP A 132 -16.50 -14.33 -8.05
C TRP A 132 -15.04 -14.21 -7.59
N ILE A 133 -14.43 -13.03 -7.71
CA ILE A 133 -13.06 -12.78 -7.23
C ILE A 133 -12.96 -12.99 -5.72
N VAL A 134 -13.90 -12.41 -4.95
CA VAL A 134 -13.91 -12.53 -3.48
C VAL A 134 -14.07 -13.99 -3.07
N ASN A 135 -15.03 -14.71 -3.64
CA ASN A 135 -15.23 -16.13 -3.34
C ASN A 135 -14.02 -16.99 -3.71
N ARG A 136 -13.32 -16.68 -4.81
CA ARG A 136 -12.10 -17.38 -5.20
C ARG A 136 -10.96 -17.12 -4.21
N GLN A 137 -10.80 -15.88 -3.77
CA GLN A 137 -9.77 -15.52 -2.78
C GLN A 137 -10.04 -16.15 -1.42
N LEU A 138 -11.31 -16.12 -0.96
CA LEU A 138 -11.73 -16.77 0.28
C LEU A 138 -11.45 -18.27 0.22
N LYS A 139 -11.93 -18.98 -0.81
CA LYS A 139 -11.68 -20.42 -0.99
C LYS A 139 -10.20 -20.78 -0.99
N LYS A 140 -9.36 -19.96 -1.63
CA LYS A 140 -7.91 -20.17 -1.70
C LYS A 140 -7.23 -20.04 -0.33
N HIS A 141 -7.79 -19.25 0.57
CA HIS A 141 -7.13 -18.86 1.81
C HIS A 141 -7.91 -19.18 3.11
N MET A 142 -8.97 -20.01 3.04
CA MET A 142 -9.82 -20.34 4.21
C MET A 142 -9.04 -20.88 5.42
N ASN A 143 -7.94 -21.59 5.20
CA ASN A 143 -7.14 -22.19 6.27
C ASN A 143 -6.01 -21.29 6.80
N ASN A 144 -5.87 -20.06 6.28
CA ASN A 144 -4.80 -19.16 6.69
C ASN A 144 -5.36 -17.92 7.43
N PRO A 145 -5.25 -17.88 8.77
CA PRO A 145 -5.75 -16.77 9.57
C PRO A 145 -4.98 -15.45 9.35
N GLN A 146 -3.81 -15.48 8.73
CA GLN A 146 -2.95 -14.31 8.51
C GLN A 146 -3.18 -13.63 7.15
N ILE A 147 -4.09 -14.16 6.31
CA ILE A 147 -4.27 -13.66 4.95
C ILE A 147 -4.72 -12.19 4.87
N GLY A 148 -5.37 -11.65 5.91
CA GLY A 148 -5.71 -10.23 5.96
C GLY A 148 -4.49 -9.30 5.94
N TYR A 149 -3.34 -9.78 6.40
CA TYR A 149 -2.12 -8.98 6.52
C TYR A 149 -1.12 -9.24 5.38
N LEU A 150 -1.12 -10.44 4.78
CA LEU A 150 -0.14 -10.84 3.77
C LEU A 150 -0.13 -9.95 2.50
N PRO A 151 -1.27 -9.58 1.89
CA PRO A 151 -1.29 -8.68 0.74
C PRO A 151 -0.70 -7.31 1.06
N VAL A 152 -1.00 -6.79 2.26
CA VAL A 152 -0.52 -5.49 2.72
C VAL A 152 1.00 -5.53 2.95
N ILE A 153 1.52 -6.59 3.58
CA ILE A 153 2.97 -6.78 3.78
C ILE A 153 3.69 -6.89 2.44
N LYS A 154 3.14 -7.66 1.50
CA LYS A 154 3.69 -7.76 0.15
C LYS A 154 3.71 -6.39 -0.51
N GLY A 155 2.61 -5.64 -0.44
CA GLY A 155 2.54 -4.27 -0.96
C GLY A 155 3.59 -3.34 -0.35
N LEU A 156 3.80 -3.42 0.98
CA LEU A 156 4.83 -2.66 1.69
C LEU A 156 6.25 -3.04 1.24
N GLN A 157 6.53 -4.32 1.04
CA GLN A 157 7.83 -4.78 0.53
C GLN A 157 8.10 -4.25 -0.89
N TRP A 158 7.10 -4.33 -1.77
CA TRP A 158 7.20 -3.79 -3.13
C TRP A 158 7.40 -2.28 -3.14
N GLN A 159 6.64 -1.54 -2.32
CA GLN A 159 6.83 -0.10 -2.13
C GLN A 159 8.25 0.23 -1.65
N GLY A 160 8.74 -0.47 -0.63
CA GLY A 160 10.10 -0.28 -0.10
C GLY A 160 11.17 -0.56 -1.16
N MET A 161 11.01 -1.64 -1.93
CA MET A 161 11.93 -1.99 -3.01
C MET A 161 11.97 -0.91 -4.10
N PHE A 162 10.81 -0.39 -4.52
CA PHE A 162 10.77 0.68 -5.52
C PHE A 162 11.31 2.02 -5.00
N ALA A 163 11.05 2.35 -3.73
CA ALA A 163 11.63 3.53 -3.09
C ALA A 163 13.17 3.43 -2.99
N LEU A 164 13.69 2.24 -2.70
CA LEU A 164 15.12 1.97 -2.68
C LEU A 164 15.72 2.10 -4.09
N LEU A 165 15.08 1.52 -5.11
CA LEU A 165 15.49 1.67 -6.51
C LEU A 165 15.50 3.13 -6.96
N GLN A 166 14.46 3.91 -6.59
CA GLN A 166 14.41 5.34 -6.84
C GLN A 166 15.64 6.07 -6.24
N ALA A 167 15.98 5.76 -4.99
CA ALA A 167 17.13 6.34 -4.30
C ALA A 167 18.47 5.92 -4.93
N LEU A 168 18.63 4.66 -5.30
CA LEU A 168 19.84 4.17 -5.98
C LEU A 168 20.03 4.83 -7.35
N LEU A 169 18.97 5.00 -8.12
CA LEU A 169 19.05 5.67 -9.43
C LEU A 169 19.36 7.16 -9.27
N PHE A 170 18.82 7.80 -8.23
CA PHE A 170 19.15 9.19 -7.92
C PHE A 170 20.62 9.35 -7.48
N LEU A 171 21.14 8.44 -6.66
CA LEU A 171 22.58 8.39 -6.34
C LEU A 171 23.42 8.10 -7.58
N GLY A 172 22.97 7.20 -8.44
CA GLY A 172 23.59 6.90 -9.73
C GLY A 172 23.68 8.13 -10.63
N PHE A 173 22.65 8.97 -10.67
CA PHE A 173 22.68 10.26 -11.35
C PHE A 173 23.78 11.17 -10.81
N LEU A 174 23.93 11.29 -9.48
CA LEU A 174 24.97 12.12 -8.87
C LEU A 174 26.37 11.59 -9.20
N ILE A 175 26.58 10.29 -9.05
CA ILE A 175 27.88 9.64 -9.34
C ILE A 175 28.23 9.82 -10.82
N ALA A 176 27.28 9.55 -11.73
CA ALA A 176 27.50 9.74 -13.16
C ALA A 176 27.84 11.20 -13.46
N GLY A 177 27.13 12.16 -12.87
CA GLY A 177 27.40 13.59 -13.03
C GLY A 177 28.83 13.96 -12.62
N PHE A 178 29.30 13.47 -11.47
CA PHE A 178 30.67 13.71 -11.01
C PHE A 178 31.73 13.02 -11.88
N VAL A 179 31.50 11.77 -12.29
CA VAL A 179 32.44 11.02 -13.13
C VAL A 179 32.61 11.71 -14.49
N PHE A 180 31.51 12.11 -15.13
CA PHE A 180 31.57 12.80 -16.41
C PHE A 180 32.16 14.21 -16.31
N ALA A 181 31.90 14.92 -15.21
CA ALA A 181 32.52 16.22 -14.94
C ALA A 181 34.02 16.12 -14.62
N ALA A 182 34.47 15.04 -13.98
CA ALA A 182 35.88 14.80 -13.66
C ALA A 182 36.69 14.21 -14.83
N SER A 183 36.01 13.63 -15.82
CA SER A 183 36.62 13.12 -17.07
C SER A 183 36.80 14.19 -18.14
N LEU A 184 36.41 15.44 -17.86
CA LEU A 184 36.56 16.61 -18.71
C LEU A 184 37.92 17.28 -18.48
#